data_AF-A0A1F8NZT1-F1
#
_entry.id   AF-A0A1F8NZT1-F1
#
_cell.length_a   1.000
_cell.length_b   1.000
_cell.length_c   1.000
_cell.angle_alpha   90.00
_cell.angle_beta   90.00
_cell.angle_gamma   90.00
#
_symmetry.space_group_name_H-M   'P 1'
#
loop_
_entity.id
_entity.type
_entity.pdbx_description
1 polymer ?
#
loop_
_entity_poly.entity_id
_entity_poly.type
_entity_poly.pdbx_seq_one_letter_code
_entity_poly.pdbx_strand_id
1 'polypeptide(L)' 'MSYHCPVCKKVSPKALDLARHMLGRGDKVHRDWINSKGMSYSQILTKQLQSFGGEGFKDLEAVLEKETKKAD' A
#
# COMPACT_ATOMS: atom_id res chain seq x y z
N MET A 1 3.14 -16.60 1.33
CA MET A 1 3.18 -15.55 0.28
C MET A 1 4.11 -14.44 0.71
N SER A 2 5.01 -14.02 -0.17
CA SER A 2 5.89 -12.88 0.04
C SER A 2 5.40 -11.74 -0.86
N TYR A 3 5.10 -10.59 -0.28
CA TYR A 3 4.62 -9.43 -1.03
C TYR A 3 5.78 -8.53 -1.39
N HIS A 4 5.99 -8.30 -2.69
CA HIS A 4 7.08 -7.47 -3.18
C HIS A 4 6.59 -6.07 -3.49
N CYS A 5 7.27 -5.08 -2.91
CA CYS A 5 7.05 -3.69 -3.23
C CYS A 5 7.35 -3.41 -4.72
N PRO A 6 6.37 -2.93 -5.51
CA PRO A 6 6.58 -2.68 -6.93
C PRO A 6 7.57 -1.54 -7.21
N VAL A 7 7.85 -0.69 -6.20
CA VAL A 7 8.73 0.49 -6.36
C VAL A 7 10.16 0.20 -5.92
N CYS A 8 10.36 -0.35 -4.72
CA CYS A 8 11.70 -0.56 -4.16
C CYS A 8 12.08 -2.04 -3.97
N LYS A 9 11.24 -2.97 -4.42
CA LYS A 9 11.44 -4.43 -4.32
C LYS A 9 11.58 -4.98 -2.91
N LYS A 10 11.31 -4.18 -1.86
CA LYS A 10 11.25 -4.65 -0.47
C LYS A 10 10.22 -5.75 -0.34
N VAL A 11 10.59 -6.83 0.35
CA VAL A 11 9.72 -7.97 0.61
C VAL A 11 9.08 -7.78 1.97
N SER A 12 7.75 -7.90 2.01
CA SER A 12 6.97 -7.90 3.24
C SER A 12 6.25 -9.25 3.39
N PRO A 13 6.18 -9.80 4.62
CA PRO A 13 5.53 -11.08 4.88
C PRO A 13 4.00 -11.00 4.83
N LYS A 14 3.42 -9.78 4.93
CA LYS A 14 1.98 -9.51 4.90
C LYS A 14 1.69 -8.33 3.99
N ALA A 15 0.53 -8.32 3.35
CA ALA A 15 0.13 -7.22 2.48
C ALA A 15 -0.15 -5.93 3.28
N LEU A 16 -0.70 -6.03 4.50
CA LEU A 16 -0.79 -4.90 5.44
C LEU A 16 0.56 -4.24 5.70
N ASP A 17 1.60 -5.05 5.86
CA ASP A 17 2.95 -4.58 6.13
C ASP A 17 3.53 -3.85 4.90
N LEU A 18 3.22 -4.34 3.71
CA LEU A 18 3.54 -3.65 2.46
C LEU A 18 2.77 -2.33 2.30
N ALA A 19 1.49 -2.29 2.66
CA ALA A 19 0.66 -1.08 2.64
C ALA A 19 1.20 -0.03 3.63
N ARG A 20 1.58 -0.45 4.83
CA ARG A 20 2.27 0.41 5.81
C ARG A 20 3.62 0.88 5.30
N HIS A 21 4.38 0.04 4.62
CA HIS A 21 5.64 0.45 4.01
C HIS A 21 5.43 1.53 2.94
N MET A 22 4.47 1.33 2.04
CA MET A 22 4.10 2.28 0.98
C MET A 22 3.73 3.65 1.52
N LEU A 23 2.87 3.68 2.54
CA LEU A 23 2.39 4.93 3.15
C LEU A 23 3.38 5.51 4.17
N GLY A 24 4.14 4.70 4.88
CA GLY A 24 5.11 5.16 5.88
C GLY A 24 6.34 5.79 5.24
N ARG A 25 6.72 5.34 4.03
CA ARG A 25 7.87 5.90 3.33
C ARG A 25 7.57 7.29 2.75
N GLY A 26 6.38 7.47 2.18
CA GLY A 26 5.93 8.77 1.67
C GLY A 26 6.74 9.37 0.51
N ASP A 27 7.68 8.61 -0.06
CA ASP A 27 8.52 9.02 -1.20
C ASP A 27 7.69 9.36 -2.44
N LYS A 28 8.16 10.31 -3.26
CA LYS A 28 7.48 10.74 -4.49
C LYS A 28 7.13 9.55 -5.40
N VAL A 29 8.07 8.63 -5.59
CA VAL A 29 7.86 7.41 -6.41
C VAL A 29 6.81 6.45 -5.84
N HIS A 30 6.67 6.36 -4.52
CA HIS A 30 5.63 5.53 -3.90
C HIS A 30 4.26 6.21 -4.02
N ARG A 31 4.22 7.53 -3.81
CA ARG A 31 3.01 8.34 -4.04
C ARG A 31 2.56 8.27 -5.49
N ASP A 32 3.48 8.40 -6.43
CA ASP A 32 3.19 8.36 -7.86
C ASP A 32 2.60 7.00 -8.27
N TRP A 33 3.16 5.90 -7.77
CA TRP A 33 2.60 4.57 -7.97
C TRP A 33 1.16 4.44 -7.44
N ILE A 34 0.90 4.96 -6.23
CA ILE A 34 -0.46 4.96 -5.64
C ILE A 34 -1.42 5.78 -6.50
N ASN A 35 -1.00 6.96 -6.97
CA ASN A 35 -1.79 7.80 -7.87
C ASN A 35 -2.04 7.12 -9.21
N SER A 36 -1.05 6.39 -9.75
CA SER A 36 -1.19 5.60 -10.98
C SER A 36 -2.21 4.47 -10.84
N LYS A 37 -2.54 4.02 -9.63
CA LYS A 37 -3.62 3.06 -9.35
C LYS A 37 -4.99 3.71 -9.20
N GLY A 38 -5.12 5.02 -9.45
CA GLY A 38 -6.36 5.76 -9.29
C GLY A 38 -6.71 6.06 -7.83
N MET A 39 -5.78 5.81 -6.90
CA MET A 39 -5.96 6.12 -5.49
C MET A 39 -5.21 7.40 -5.13
N SER A 40 -5.82 8.25 -4.30
CA SER A 40 -5.10 9.42 -3.77
C SER A 40 -4.42 9.06 -2.45
N TYR A 41 -3.10 9.20 -2.40
CA TYR A 41 -2.30 8.98 -1.19
C TYR A 41 -2.85 9.74 0.03
N SER A 42 -3.22 11.01 -0.17
CA SER A 42 -3.77 11.85 0.88
C SER A 42 -5.13 11.35 1.35
N GLN A 43 -6.00 10.89 0.45
CA GLN A 43 -7.29 10.29 0.81
C GLN A 43 -7.11 9.04 1.67
N ILE A 44 -6.15 8.19 1.33
CA ILE A 44 -5.86 6.98 2.11
C ILE A 44 -5.41 7.35 3.54
N LEU A 45 -4.54 8.35 3.68
CA LEU A 45 -4.11 8.85 4.99
C LEU A 45 -5.25 9.54 5.75
N THR A 46 -6.10 10.31 5.07
CA THR A 46 -7.27 10.94 5.71
C THR A 46 -8.23 9.87 6.23
N LYS A 47 -8.55 8.84 5.43
CA LYS A 47 -9.35 7.69 5.90
C LYS A 47 -8.70 6.98 7.07
N GLN A 48 -7.37 6.82 7.02
CA GLN A 48 -6.60 6.22 8.12
C GLN A 48 -6.73 7.02 9.42
N LEU A 49 -6.69 8.35 9.34
CA LEU A 49 -6.80 9.24 10.49
C LEU A 49 -8.24 9.38 10.99
N GLN A 50 -9.23 9.34 10.08
CA GLN A 50 -10.64 9.45 10.41
C GLN A 50 -11.22 8.16 10.98
N SER A 51 -10.71 7.00 10.57
CA SER A 51 -11.19 5.73 11.07
C SER A 51 -10.21 5.11 12.05
N PHE A 52 -10.63 5.00 13.31
CA PHE A 52 -9.95 4.24 14.36
C PHE A 52 -10.00 2.74 14.04
N GLY A 53 -9.15 2.27 13.12
CA GLY A 53 -9.20 0.87 12.71
C GLY A 53 -8.35 0.43 11.52
N GLY A 54 -7.54 1.29 10.91
CA GLY A 54 -6.66 0.83 9.83
C GLY A 54 -7.28 0.81 8.44
N GLU A 55 -8.48 1.35 8.22
CA GLU A 55 -9.22 1.19 6.96
C GLU A 55 -8.46 1.68 5.72
N GLY A 56 -7.71 2.78 5.83
CA GLY A 56 -6.86 3.24 4.72
C GLY A 56 -5.76 2.23 4.34
N PHE A 57 -5.21 1.50 5.31
CA PHE A 57 -4.25 0.43 5.03
C PHE A 57 -4.92 -0.76 4.36
N LYS A 58 -6.19 -1.06 4.68
CA LYS A 58 -6.94 -2.18 4.08
C LYS A 58 -7.30 -1.93 2.62
N ASP A 59 -7.71 -0.70 2.28
CA ASP A 59 -7.95 -0.29 0.88
C ASP A 59 -6.67 -0.51 0.04
N LEU A 60 -5.53 -0.01 0.54
CA LEU A 60 -4.24 -0.17 -0.14
C LEU A 60 -3.74 -1.62 -0.14
N GLU A 61 -3.95 -2.35 0.96
CA GLU A 61 -3.65 -3.78 1.09
C GLU A 61 -4.35 -4.58 -0.02
N ALA A 62 -5.65 -4.38 -0.22
CA ALA A 62 -6.43 -5.11 -1.21
C ALA A 62 -5.90 -4.89 -2.65
N VAL A 63 -5.45 -3.67 -2.95
CA VAL A 63 -4.83 -3.36 -4.26
C VAL A 63 -3.45 -4.02 -4.37
N LEU A 64 -2.63 -3.94 -3.32
CA LEU A 64 -1.31 -4.57 -3.28
C LEU A 64 -1.40 -6.09 -3.34
N GLU A 65 -2.39 -6.71 -2.70
CA GLU A 65 -2.64 -8.14 -2.82
C GLU A 65 -2.95 -8.52 -4.26
N LYS A 66 -3.79 -7.76 -4.98
CA LYS A 66 -4.08 -8.07 -6.39
C LYS A 66 -2.87 -7.91 -7.30
N GLU A 67 -2.05 -6.89 -7.05
CA GLU A 67 -0.92 -6.52 -7.91
C GLU A 67 0.37 -7.31 -7.62
N THR A 68 0.58 -7.67 -6.37
CA THR A 68 1.87 -8.23 -5.89
C THR A 68 1.77 -9.67 -5.44
N LYS A 69 0.56 -10.25 -5.40
CA LYS A 69 0.37 -11.70 -5.23
C LYS A 69 0.82 -12.40 -6.50
N LYS A 70 2.09 -12.80 -6.52
CA LYS A 70 2.52 -13.90 -7.36
C LYS A 70 1.83 -15.17 -6.83
N ALA A 71 0.98 -15.75 -7.66
CA ALA A 71 0.74 -17.19 -7.58
C ALA A 71 2.12 -17.85 -7.72
N ASP A 72 2.50 -18.61 -6.71
CA ASP A 72 3.51 -19.65 -6.88
C ASP A 72 2.96 -20.68 -7.85
#